data_AF-A0A967SMI8-F1
#
_entry.id   AF-A0A967SMI8-F1
#
_cell.length_a   1.000
_cell.length_b   1.000
_cell.length_c   1.000
_cell.angle_alpha   90.00
_cell.angle_beta   90.00
_cell.angle_gamma   90.00
#
_symmetry.space_group_name_H-M   'P 1'
#
loop_
_entity.id
_entity.type
_entity.pdbx_description
1 polymer ?
#
loop_
_entity_poly.entity_id
_entity_poly.type
_entity_poly.pdbx_seq_one_letter_code
_entity_poly.pdbx_strand_id
1 'polypeptide(L)'
;QERTYSEDTARAMDEEVRRIVLEARERTLELLRDDRELLQQVAEALLENEVVTRDELRKIMGTPITQPDDDRHPDVGHGGESAAASAVPDRPTP
;
A
#
# COMPACT_ATOMS: atom_id res chain seq x y z
N GLN A 1 30.10 -7.01 -21.21
CA GLN A 1 28.85 -7.11 -21.99
C GLN A 1 27.61 -7.22 -21.10
N GLU A 2 27.70 -7.59 -19.81
CA GLU A 2 26.56 -7.61 -18.86
C GLU A 2 25.91 -6.26 -18.54
N ARG A 3 26.68 -5.16 -18.55
CA ARG A 3 26.20 -3.83 -18.13
C ARG A 3 25.07 -3.28 -19.02
N THR A 4 25.16 -3.47 -20.34
CA THR A 4 24.15 -2.99 -21.29
C THR A 4 22.82 -3.72 -21.08
N TYR A 5 22.84 -5.05 -20.88
CA TYR A 5 21.63 -5.81 -20.56
C TYR A 5 21.04 -5.41 -19.20
N SER A 6 21.88 -5.10 -18.22
CA SER A 6 21.42 -4.57 -16.93
C SER A 6 20.77 -3.19 -17.07
N GLU A 7 21.27 -2.32 -17.95
CA GLU A 7 20.72 -0.98 -18.19
C GLU A 7 19.40 -1.04 -18.97
N ASP A 8 19.30 -1.88 -20.00
CA ASP A 8 18.05 -2.10 -20.73
C ASP A 8 16.99 -2.77 -19.86
N THR A 9 17.38 -3.75 -19.04
CA THR A 9 16.47 -4.41 -18.08
C THR A 9 16.00 -3.44 -17.00
N ALA A 10 16.89 -2.60 -16.45
CA ALA A 10 16.52 -1.60 -15.46
C ALA A 10 15.54 -0.57 -16.05
N ARG A 11 15.76 -0.13 -17.29
CA ARG A 11 14.84 0.78 -17.98
C ARG A 11 13.46 0.16 -18.16
N ALA A 12 13.40 -1.09 -18.60
CA ALA A 12 12.14 -1.80 -18.77
C ALA A 12 11.39 -1.97 -17.42
N MET A 13 12.11 -2.22 -16.33
CA MET A 13 11.53 -2.28 -14.98
C MET A 13 10.94 -0.94 -14.54
N ASP A 14 11.67 0.16 -14.71
CA ASP A 14 11.18 1.50 -14.34
C ASP A 14 9.93 1.91 -15.15
N GLU A 15 9.88 1.54 -16.43
CA GLU A 15 8.72 1.77 -17.29
C GLU A 15 7.50 0.98 -16.80
N GLU A 16 7.69 -0.28 -16.43
CA GLU A 16 6.60 -1.13 -15.93
C GLU A 16 6.09 -0.67 -14.56
N VAL A 17 6.99 -0.28 -13.65
CA VAL A 17 6.62 0.32 -12.36
C VAL A 17 5.81 1.58 -12.58
N ARG A 18 6.24 2.46 -13.49
CA ARG A 18 5.50 3.69 -13.83
C ARG A 18 4.11 3.36 -14.38
N ARG A 19 4.00 2.38 -15.27
CA ARG A 19 2.72 1.93 -15.84
C ARG A 19 1.75 1.50 -14.74
N ILE A 20 2.21 0.63 -13.83
CA ILE A 20 1.41 0.12 -12.71
C ILE A 20 0.91 1.26 -11.81
N VAL A 21 1.80 2.21 -11.47
CA VAL A 21 1.44 3.36 -10.62
C VAL A 21 0.39 4.25 -11.30
N LEU A 22 0.54 4.51 -12.60
CA LEU A 22 -0.42 5.32 -13.36
C LEU A 22 -1.79 4.63 -13.45
N GLU A 23 -1.82 3.33 -13.74
CA GLU A 23 -3.05 2.54 -13.79
C GLU A 23 -3.76 2.49 -12.44
N ALA A 24 -3.01 2.27 -11.35
CA ALA A 24 -3.57 2.30 -10.01
C ALA A 24 -4.18 3.67 -9.68
N ARG A 25 -3.51 4.76 -10.08
CA ARG A 25 -4.01 6.12 -9.91
C ARG A 25 -5.29 6.36 -10.71
N GLU A 26 -5.33 5.97 -11.97
CA GLU A 26 -6.52 6.13 -12.82
C GLU A 26 -7.69 5.35 -12.25
N ARG A 27 -7.49 4.07 -11.91
CA ARG A 27 -8.51 3.25 -11.26
C ARG A 27 -9.01 3.86 -9.95
N THR A 28 -8.11 4.42 -9.15
CA THR A 28 -8.50 5.09 -7.89
C THR A 28 -9.35 6.33 -8.18
N LEU A 29 -8.99 7.12 -9.19
CA LEU A 29 -9.78 8.30 -9.57
C LEU A 29 -11.14 7.92 -10.14
N GLU A 30 -11.24 6.84 -10.91
CA GLU A 30 -12.50 6.29 -11.40
C GLU A 30 -13.38 5.86 -10.23
N LEU A 31 -12.85 5.05 -9.31
CA LEU A 31 -13.58 4.64 -8.10
C LEU A 31 -14.11 5.84 -7.32
N LEU A 32 -13.26 6.85 -7.07
CA LEU A 32 -13.66 8.06 -6.34
C LEU A 32 -14.69 8.92 -7.10
N ARG A 33 -14.74 8.84 -8.43
CA ARG A 33 -15.73 9.54 -9.26
C ARG A 33 -17.06 8.80 -9.28
N ASP A 34 -17.02 7.47 -9.39
CA ASP A 34 -18.20 6.62 -9.37
C ASP A 34 -18.90 6.73 -8.00
N ASP A 35 -18.12 6.75 -6.92
CA ASP A 35 -18.60 6.89 -5.55
C ASP A 35 -18.69 8.35 -5.08
N ARG A 36 -18.89 9.31 -6.00
CA ARG A 36 -18.89 10.75 -5.66
C ARG A 36 -19.98 11.12 -4.65
N GLU A 37 -21.15 10.51 -4.75
CA GLU A 37 -22.26 10.71 -3.81
C GLU A 37 -21.95 10.19 -2.41
N LEU A 38 -21.24 9.05 -2.33
CA LEU A 38 -20.78 8.50 -1.06
C LEU A 38 -19.73 9.41 -0.42
N LEU A 39 -18.79 9.92 -1.21
CA LEU A 39 -17.78 10.87 -0.74
C LEU A 39 -18.44 12.16 -0.19
N GLN A 40 -19.50 12.63 -0.83
CA GLN A 40 -20.27 13.80 -0.38
C GLN A 40 -20.92 13.55 0.98
N GLN A 41 -21.56 12.39 1.17
CA GLN A 41 -22.17 12.02 2.45
C GLN A 41 -21.15 11.91 3.58
N VAL A 42 -19.97 11.34 3.30
CA VAL A 42 -18.89 11.27 4.29
C VAL A 42 -18.36 12.67 4.63
N ALA A 43 -18.23 13.55 3.63
CA ALA A 43 -17.80 14.93 3.84
C ALA A 43 -18.80 15.73 4.70
N GLU A 44 -20.10 15.57 4.46
CA GLU A 44 -21.16 16.16 5.28
C GLU A 44 -21.12 15.65 6.72
N ALA A 45 -20.97 14.33 6.90
CA ALA A 45 -20.85 13.75 8.24
C ALA A 45 -19.62 14.27 9.02
N LEU A 46 -18.50 14.48 8.33
CA LEU A 46 -17.28 15.05 8.93
C LEU A 46 -17.45 16.54 9.27
N LEU A 47 -18.19 17.30 8.47
CA LEU A 47 -18.51 18.70 8.77
C LEU A 47 -19.41 18.82 10.01
N GLU A 48 -20.31 17.85 10.22
CA GLU A 48 -21.21 17.84 11.37
C GLU A 48 -20.55 17.33 12.66
N ASN A 49 -19.70 16.29 12.56
CA ASN A 49 -19.22 15.56 13.75
C ASN A 49 -17.72 15.68 14.04
N GLU A 50 -16.92 16.39 13.22
CA GLU A 50 -15.43 16.51 13.27
C GLU A 50 -14.66 15.17 13.17
N VAL A 51 -15.21 14.10 13.75
CA VAL A 51 -14.71 12.74 13.78
C VAL A 51 -15.86 11.81 13.41
N VAL A 52 -15.67 11.03 12.34
CA VAL A 52 -16.62 9.98 11.95
C VAL A 52 -16.04 8.65 12.40
N THR A 53 -16.79 7.90 13.21
CA THR A 53 -16.39 6.57 13.67
C THR A 53 -16.55 5.53 12.56
N ARG A 54 -15.87 4.39 12.71
CA ARG A 54 -15.97 3.27 11.78
C ARG A 54 -17.41 2.80 11.57
N ASP A 55 -18.24 2.81 12.63
CA ASP A 55 -19.65 2.40 12.55
C ASP A 55 -20.52 3.40 11.78
N GLU A 56 -20.28 4.69 11.95
CA GLU A 56 -20.97 5.74 11.22
C GLU A 56 -20.60 5.73 9.74
N LEU A 57 -19.30 5.60 9.44
CA LEU A 57 -18.82 5.44 8.07
C LEU A 57 -19.46 4.23 7.39
N ARG A 58 -19.57 3.10 8.11
CA ARG A 58 -20.24 1.89 7.60
C ARG A 58 -21.73 2.11 7.31
N LYS A 59 -22.44 2.87 8.14
CA LYS A 59 -23.85 3.23 7.88
C LYS A 59 -23.99 4.06 6.62
N ILE A 60 -23.06 5.00 6.39
CA ILE A 60 -23.04 5.86 5.20
C ILE A 60 -22.71 5.05 3.93
N MET A 61 -21.79 4.09 4.01
CA MET A 61 -21.39 3.24 2.87
C MET A 61 -22.42 2.16 2.48
N GLY A 62 -23.46 1.93 3.28
CA GLY A 62 -24.57 1.03 2.94
C GLY A 62 -24.21 -0.45 2.69
N THR A 63 -22.96 -0.85 2.91
CA THR A 63 -22.47 -2.21 2.61
C THR A 63 -22.87 -3.16 3.73
N PRO A 64 -23.63 -4.24 3.47
CA PRO A 64 -23.80 -5.32 4.44
C PRO A 64 -22.44 -5.99 4.64
N ILE A 65 -22.03 -6.15 5.90
CA ILE A 65 -20.83 -6.90 6.30
C ILE A 65 -20.87 -8.28 5.62
N THR A 66 -20.10 -8.46 4.54
CA THR A 66 -19.75 -9.81 4.05
C THR A 66 -18.30 -10.15 4.36
N GLN A 67 -17.65 -9.37 5.23
CA GLN A 67 -16.43 -9.80 5.86
C GLN A 67 -16.57 -9.61 7.36
N PRO A 68 -16.86 -10.68 8.14
CA PRO A 68 -16.70 -10.62 9.58
C PRO A 68 -15.26 -10.16 9.84
N ASP A 69 -15.09 -9.29 10.84
CA ASP A 69 -13.83 -8.66 11.22
C ASP A 69 -12.64 -9.61 11.00
N ASP A 70 -11.99 -9.46 9.84
CA ASP A 70 -10.77 -10.17 9.59
C ASP A 70 -9.68 -9.34 10.23
N ASP A 71 -9.53 -9.54 11.54
CA ASP A 71 -8.34 -9.19 12.33
C ASP A 71 -7.05 -9.87 11.78
N ARG A 72 -7.06 -10.40 10.55
CA ARG A 72 -5.89 -10.82 9.78
C ARG A 72 -5.18 -9.63 9.14
N HIS A 73 -5.01 -8.53 9.87
CA HIS A 73 -3.80 -7.76 9.64
C HIS A 73 -2.67 -8.62 10.24
N PRO A 74 -1.79 -9.26 9.45
CA PRO A 74 -0.56 -9.73 10.04
C PRO A 74 0.08 -8.48 10.65
N ASP A 75 0.25 -8.52 11.97
CA ASP A 75 1.19 -7.67 12.68
C ASP A 75 2.52 -7.83 11.95
N VAL A 76 2.81 -6.93 11.00
CA VAL A 76 4.15 -6.76 10.49
C VAL A 76 4.86 -6.05 11.63
N GLY A 77 5.22 -6.84 12.64
CA GLY A 77 6.02 -6.42 13.77
C GLY A 77 7.28 -5.80 13.21
N HIS A 78 7.34 -4.47 13.26
CA HIS A 78 8.57 -3.72 13.07
C HIS A 78 9.41 -3.93 14.34
N GLY A 79 9.85 -5.17 14.54
CA GLY A 79 10.75 -5.58 15.60
C GLY A 79 12.18 -5.27 15.17
N GLY A 80 12.65 -4.09 15.55
CA GLY A 80 14.07 -3.81 15.61
C GLY A 80 14.78 -4.73 16.60
N GLU A 81 16.03 -5.05 16.26
CA GLU A 81 17.12 -5.56 17.10
C GLU A 81 17.11 -7.05 17.51
N SER A 82 17.99 -7.85 16.89
CA SER A 82 19.30 -8.20 17.49
C SER A 82 19.96 -9.38 16.76
N ALA A 83 21.17 -9.18 16.23
CA ALA A 83 22.30 -10.11 16.40
C ALA A 83 23.57 -9.53 15.77
N ALA A 84 24.48 -9.08 16.63
CA ALA A 84 25.88 -8.88 16.29
C ALA A 84 26.60 -10.24 16.09
N ALA A 85 27.67 -10.17 15.30
CA ALA A 85 28.84 -11.06 15.22
C ALA A 85 28.76 -12.34 14.34
N SER A 86 29.47 -12.30 13.21
CA SER A 86 30.53 -13.27 12.84
C SER A 86 31.26 -12.76 11.58
N ALA A 87 32.38 -12.05 11.74
CA ALA A 87 33.74 -12.57 11.49
C ALA A 87 34.00 -12.99 10.03
N VAL A 88 34.67 -12.12 9.27
CA VAL A 88 35.30 -12.45 7.98
C VAL A 88 36.57 -13.27 8.28
N PRO A 89 36.69 -14.54 7.86
CA PRO A 89 37.94 -15.25 8.02
C PRO A 89 38.94 -14.79 6.95
N ASP A 90 40.04 -14.23 7.43
CA ASP A 90 41.28 -13.98 6.71
C ASP A 90 41.78 -15.28 6.04
N ARG A 91 42.00 -15.26 4.73
CA ARG A 91 42.64 -16.38 4.02
C ARG A 91 44.14 -16.09 3.93
N PRO A 92 45.02 -16.94 4.50
CA PRO A 92 46.43 -16.90 4.14
C PRO A 92 46.62 -17.57 2.78
N THR A 93 47.26 -16.88 1.85
CA THR A 93 47.88 -17.51 0.66
C THR A 93 49.36 -17.75 0.94
N PRO A 94 49.92 -18.92 0.56
CA PRO A 94 51.38 -19.11 0.51
C PRO A 94 52.02 -18.25 -0.59
#